data_AF-A0A946MH61-F1
#
_entry.id   AF-A0A946MH61-F1
#
_cell.length_a   1.000
_cell.length_b   1.000
_cell.length_c   1.000
_cell.angle_alpha   90.00
_cell.angle_beta   90.00
_cell.angle_gamma   90.00
#
_symmetry.space_group_name_H-M   'P 1'
#
loop_
_entity.id
_entity.type
_entity.pdbx_description
1 polymer ?
#
loop_
_entity_poly.entity_id
_entity_poly.type
_entity_poly.pdbx_seq_one_letter_code
_entity_poly.pdbx_strand_id
1 'polypeptide(L)'
;MEFSFSTFLNTHEPVIISQWVKKLHTDCGEQYAARPSEELFGTITRAVAANYQVLVHKNYHSINIFIDKITDMRLKSGFSLSDVQRAFELYRI
;
A
#
# COMPACT_ATOMS: atom_id res chain seq x y z
N MET A 1 -18.31 19.67 -14.60
CA MET A 1 -16.93 19.38 -14.18
C MET A 1 -16.67 17.94 -14.54
N GLU A 2 -15.74 17.67 -15.44
CA GLU A 2 -15.41 16.30 -15.86
C GLU A 2 -14.61 15.61 -14.76
N PHE A 3 -14.87 14.34 -14.50
CA PHE A 3 -14.17 13.58 -13.47
C PHE A 3 -12.70 13.37 -13.88
N SER A 4 -11.77 13.82 -13.03
CA SER A 4 -10.35 13.55 -13.17
C SER A 4 -9.90 12.54 -12.12
N PHE A 5 -9.51 11.35 -12.57
CA PHE A 5 -9.08 10.29 -11.68
C PHE A 5 -7.79 10.65 -10.92
N SER A 6 -6.86 11.33 -11.57
CA SER A 6 -5.63 11.82 -10.93
C SER A 6 -5.93 12.84 -9.85
N THR A 7 -6.84 13.79 -10.11
CA THR A 7 -7.28 14.78 -9.12
C THR A 7 -7.96 14.09 -7.94
N PHE A 8 -8.86 13.13 -8.21
CA PHE A 8 -9.51 12.37 -7.15
C PHE A 8 -8.50 11.66 -6.24
N LEU A 9 -7.53 10.95 -6.81
CA LEU A 9 -6.51 10.23 -6.05
C LEU A 9 -5.62 11.18 -5.23
N ASN A 10 -5.18 12.30 -5.81
CA ASN A 10 -4.36 13.29 -5.09
C ASN A 10 -5.14 13.95 -3.93
N THR A 11 -6.41 14.27 -4.14
CA THR A 11 -7.25 14.88 -3.09
C THR A 11 -7.48 13.93 -1.92
N HIS A 12 -7.62 12.63 -2.18
CA HIS A 12 -7.96 11.64 -1.16
C HIS A 12 -6.74 10.85 -0.65
N GLU A 13 -5.52 11.12 -1.15
CA GLU A 13 -4.30 10.40 -0.77
C GLU A 13 -4.12 10.27 0.76
N PRO A 14 -4.26 11.34 1.58
CA PRO A 14 -4.09 11.21 3.03
C PRO A 14 -5.13 10.27 3.68
N VAL A 15 -6.36 10.29 3.16
CA VAL A 15 -7.46 9.46 3.65
C VAL A 15 -7.23 8.00 3.25
N ILE A 16 -6.81 7.77 2.01
CA ILE A 16 -6.44 6.46 1.49
C ILE A 16 -5.33 5.83 2.34
N ILE A 17 -4.25 6.57 2.61
CA ILE A 17 -3.11 6.09 3.40
C ILE A 17 -3.55 5.72 4.81
N SER A 18 -4.25 6.64 5.50
CA SER A 18 -4.69 6.41 6.88
C SER A 18 -5.67 5.25 7.01
N GLN A 19 -6.60 5.08 6.07
CA GLN A 19 -7.53 3.96 6.05
C GLN A 19 -6.82 2.63 5.79
N TRP A 20 -5.85 2.60 4.87
CA TRP A 20 -5.11 1.38 4.59
C TRP A 20 -4.25 0.96 5.78
N VAL A 21 -3.54 1.89 6.43
CA VAL A 21 -2.80 1.61 7.67
C VAL A 21 -3.73 1.06 8.76
N LYS A 22 -4.90 1.68 8.95
CA LYS A 22 -5.89 1.19 9.91
C LYS A 22 -6.33 -0.25 9.60
N LYS A 23 -6.66 -0.54 8.34
CA LYS A 23 -7.08 -1.88 7.91
C LYS A 23 -5.97 -2.92 8.03
N LEU A 24 -4.70 -2.55 7.88
CA LEU A 24 -3.60 -3.49 8.14
C LEU A 24 -3.59 -3.94 9.60
N HIS A 25 -3.81 -3.01 10.53
CA HIS A 25 -3.85 -3.35 11.95
C HIS A 25 -5.07 -4.19 12.35
N THR A 26 -6.21 -4.02 11.67
CA THR A 26 -7.46 -4.68 12.06
C THR A 26 -7.76 -5.95 11.26
N ASP A 27 -7.38 -6.02 9.98
CA ASP A 27 -7.95 -6.99 9.02
C ASP A 27 -6.90 -7.91 8.36
N CYS A 28 -5.59 -7.67 8.59
CA CYS A 28 -4.48 -8.43 7.97
C CYS A 28 -3.68 -9.32 8.93
N GLY A 29 -4.25 -9.64 10.10
CA GLY A 29 -3.68 -10.61 11.04
C GLY A 29 -2.63 -10.03 11.99
N GLU A 30 -2.22 -10.87 12.96
CA GLU A 30 -1.41 -10.44 14.11
C GLU A 30 -0.06 -9.84 13.72
N GLN A 31 0.56 -10.34 12.64
CA GLN A 31 1.86 -9.84 12.20
C GLN A 31 1.80 -8.38 11.74
N TYR A 32 0.73 -7.95 11.07
CA TYR A 32 0.52 -6.54 10.72
C TYR A 32 0.01 -5.75 11.92
N ALA A 33 -0.86 -6.33 12.75
CA ALA A 33 -1.36 -5.70 13.97
C ALA A 33 -0.24 -5.26 14.93
N ALA A 34 0.83 -6.08 15.02
CA ALA A 34 1.98 -5.83 15.89
C ALA A 34 3.03 -4.86 15.31
N ARG A 35 2.91 -4.41 14.06
CA ARG A 35 3.92 -3.50 13.47
C ARG A 35 3.77 -2.07 13.99
N PRO A 36 4.86 -1.30 14.12
CA PRO A 36 4.76 0.12 14.44
C PRO A 36 3.96 0.87 13.36
N SER A 37 2.99 1.69 13.77
CA SER A 37 2.18 2.45 12.81
C SER A 37 3.02 3.37 11.92
N GLU A 38 4.11 3.94 12.43
CA GLU A 38 5.06 4.75 11.64
C GLU A 38 5.67 3.95 10.47
N GLU A 39 6.04 2.69 10.71
CA GLU A 39 6.55 1.80 9.66
C GLU A 39 5.49 1.52 8.59
N LEU A 40 4.24 1.28 9.02
CA LEU A 40 3.12 1.05 8.12
C LEU A 40 2.79 2.31 7.31
N PHE A 41 2.77 3.49 7.93
CA PHE A 41 2.60 4.75 7.21
C PHE A 41 3.68 4.93 6.14
N GLY A 42 4.96 4.75 6.50
CA GLY A 42 6.05 4.90 5.53
C GLY A 42 5.98 3.92 4.35
N THR A 43 5.56 2.67 4.60
CA THR A 43 5.42 1.66 3.54
C THR A 43 4.18 1.88 2.69
N ILE A 44 3.04 2.21 3.30
CA ILE A 44 1.79 2.49 2.59
C ILE A 44 1.86 3.77 1.76
N THR A 45 2.48 4.84 2.26
CA THR A 45 2.69 6.07 1.46
C THR A 45 3.45 5.76 0.16
N ARG A 46 4.50 4.93 0.24
CA ARG A 46 5.23 4.48 -0.96
C ARG A 46 4.38 3.60 -1.88
N ALA A 47 3.55 2.72 -1.31
CA ALA A 47 2.63 1.88 -2.08
C ALA A 47 1.61 2.72 -2.85
N VAL A 48 1.01 3.72 -2.21
CA VAL A 48 0.02 4.62 -2.80
C VAL A 48 0.65 5.45 -3.92
N ALA A 49 1.84 6.02 -3.70
CA ALA A 49 2.57 6.76 -4.74
C ALA A 49 2.93 5.87 -5.95
N ALA A 50 3.36 4.63 -5.71
CA ALA A 50 3.65 3.67 -6.77
C ALA A 50 2.39 3.26 -7.55
N ASN A 51 1.28 3.03 -6.87
CA ASN A 51 0.00 2.74 -7.50
C ASN A 51 -0.52 3.92 -8.32
N TYR A 52 -0.34 5.16 -7.86
CA TYR A 52 -0.68 6.34 -8.66
C TYR A 52 0.01 6.34 -10.02
N GLN A 53 1.31 5.99 -10.07
CA GLN A 53 2.06 5.88 -11.33
C GLN A 53 1.47 4.84 -12.29
N VAL A 54 1.03 3.69 -11.75
CA VAL A 54 0.38 2.65 -12.55
C VAL A 54 -0.97 3.12 -13.07
N LEU A 55 -1.79 3.68 -12.19
CA LEU A 55 -3.18 4.02 -12.47
C LEU A 55 -3.32 5.20 -13.42
N VAL A 56 -2.52 6.25 -13.20
CA VAL A 56 -2.59 7.51 -13.95
C VAL A 56 -1.68 7.50 -15.17
N HIS A 57 -0.48 6.92 -15.06
CA HIS A 57 0.56 7.01 -16.10
C HIS A 57 0.86 5.68 -16.80
N LYS A 58 0.23 4.57 -16.40
CA LYS A 58 0.56 3.21 -16.89
C LYS A 58 2.05 2.88 -16.72
N ASN A 59 2.71 3.50 -15.74
CA ASN A 59 4.12 3.32 -15.46
C ASN A 59 4.29 2.33 -14.29
N TYR A 60 4.83 1.15 -14.60
CA TYR A 60 4.99 0.04 -13.67
C TYR A 60 6.35 0.01 -12.94
N HIS A 61 7.25 0.95 -13.26
CA HIS A 61 8.61 0.91 -12.72
C HIS A 61 8.64 1.01 -11.19
N SER A 62 7.94 2.00 -10.63
CA SER A 62 7.92 2.24 -9.18
C SER A 62 7.25 1.13 -8.39
N ILE A 63 6.18 0.51 -8.95
CA ILE A 63 5.47 -0.56 -8.25
C ILE A 63 6.30 -1.85 -8.23
N ASN A 64 7.03 -2.17 -9.29
CA ASN A 64 7.89 -3.36 -9.33
C ASN A 64 9.01 -3.24 -8.28
N ILE A 65 9.70 -2.09 -8.22
CA ILE A 65 10.72 -1.82 -7.21
C ILE A 65 10.14 -1.89 -5.79
N PHE A 66 8.92 -1.38 -5.60
CA PHE A 66 8.26 -1.45 -4.30
C PHE A 66 7.92 -2.89 -3.91
N ILE A 67 7.38 -3.69 -4.82
CA ILE A 67 7.04 -5.11 -4.61
C ILE A 67 8.28 -5.90 -4.21
N ASP A 68 9.41 -5.71 -4.90
CA ASP A 68 10.65 -6.42 -4.57
C ASP A 68 11.11 -6.08 -3.15
N LYS A 69 11.13 -4.79 -2.80
CA LYS A 69 11.56 -4.32 -1.47
C LYS A 69 10.63 -4.77 -0.36
N ILE A 70 9.32 -4.64 -0.53
CA ILE A 70 8.35 -4.96 0.53
C ILE A 70 8.28 -6.47 0.76
N THR A 71 8.37 -7.26 -0.32
CA THR A 71 8.41 -8.73 -0.23
C THR A 71 9.63 -9.17 0.56
N ASP A 72 10.82 -8.74 0.19
CA ASP A 72 12.05 -9.09 0.92
C ASP A 72 11.99 -8.68 2.40
N MET A 73 11.57 -7.44 2.68
CA MET A 73 11.45 -6.92 4.04
C MET A 73 10.46 -7.71 4.91
N ARG A 74 9.30 -8.09 4.35
CA ARG A 74 8.26 -8.82 5.08
C ARG A 74 8.62 -10.29 5.28
N LEU A 75 9.16 -10.96 4.26
CA LEU A 75 9.62 -12.34 4.37
C LEU A 75 10.72 -12.47 5.43
N LYS A 76 11.70 -11.55 5.45
CA LYS A 76 12.74 -11.49 6.50
C LYS A 76 12.18 -11.23 7.90
N SER A 77 11.00 -10.61 7.98
CA SER A 77 10.31 -10.34 9.25
C SER A 77 9.35 -11.46 9.68
N GLY A 78 9.33 -12.60 8.97
CA GLY A 78 8.55 -13.78 9.30
C GLY A 78 7.14 -13.83 8.68
N PHE A 79 6.78 -12.88 7.81
CA PHE A 79 5.48 -12.91 7.11
C PHE A 79 5.46 -14.04 6.08
N SER A 80 4.30 -14.66 5.88
CA SER A 80 4.09 -15.51 4.71
C SER A 80 3.88 -14.65 3.46
N LEU A 81 4.13 -15.21 2.27
CA LEU A 81 3.81 -14.52 1.02
C LEU A 81 2.30 -14.19 0.93
N SER A 82 1.44 -15.07 1.43
CA SER A 82 -0.01 -14.84 1.49
C SER A 82 -0.39 -13.64 2.36
N ASP A 83 0.32 -13.39 3.48
CA ASP A 83 0.07 -12.21 4.31
C ASP A 83 0.40 -10.93 3.54
N VAL A 84 1.53 -10.94 2.84
CA VAL A 84 1.95 -9.80 2.00
C VAL A 84 0.95 -9.56 0.88
N GLN A 85 0.48 -10.60 0.19
CA GLN A 85 -0.52 -10.48 -0.86
C GLN A 85 -1.85 -9.93 -0.35
N ARG A 86 -2.34 -10.44 0.79
CA ARG A 86 -3.58 -9.96 1.44
C ARG A 86 -3.51 -8.47 1.77
N ALA A 87 -2.35 -7.98 2.22
CA ALA A 87 -2.16 -6.55 2.49
C ALA A 87 -2.35 -5.67 1.24
N PHE A 88 -1.97 -6.16 0.05
CA PHE A 88 -2.22 -5.47 -1.22
C PHE A 88 -3.68 -5.54 -1.68
N GLU A 89 -4.41 -6.60 -1.34
CA GLU A 89 -5.83 -6.71 -1.70
C GLU A 89 -6.71 -5.63 -1.05
N LEU A 90 -6.28 -5.05 0.07
CA LEU A 90 -6.95 -3.91 0.71
C LEU A 90 -6.99 -2.66 -0.17
N TYR A 91 -6.08 -2.57 -1.14
CA TYR A 91 -5.98 -1.47 -2.10
C TYR A 91 -6.33 -1.97 -3.49
N ARG A 92 -7.58 -2.38 -3.67
CA ARG A 92 -8.19 -2.61 -4.98
C ARG A 92 -9.19 -1.49 -5.26
N ILE A 93 -9.01 -0.84 -6.41
CA ILE A 93 -9.91 0.18 -6.97
C ILE A 93 -10.82 -0.49 -7.98
#